data_AF-A0A1V5UHA7-F1
#
_entry.id   AF-A0A1V5UHA7-F1
#
_cell.length_a   1.000
_cell.length_b   1.000
_cell.length_c   1.000
_cell.angle_alpha   90.00
_cell.angle_beta   90.00
_cell.angle_gamma   90.00
#
_symmetry.space_group_name_H-M   'P 1'
#
loop_
_entity.id
_entity.type
_entity.pdbx_description
1 polymer ?
#
loop_
_entity_poly.entity_id
_entity_poly.type
_entity_poly.pdbx_seq_one_letter_code
_entity_poly.pdbx_strand_id
1 'polypeptide(L)'
;MFLHIGGNEVISAKDIVGFFAIKQFLKSKDNLILYKQMTANNKVSKYTDKKSRSILLLKNGEYVESCISVSTLAKRLDEEKIINSLPKWSEI
;
A
#
# COMPACT_ATOMS: atom_id res chain seq x y z
N MET A 1 -4.17 6.61 15.64
CA MET A 1 -2.91 5.85 15.67
C MET A 1 -2.12 6.18 14.41
N PHE A 2 -0.80 6.28 14.51
CA PHE A 2 0.08 6.46 13.36
C PHE A 2 0.87 5.18 13.11
N LEU A 3 1.08 4.85 11.84
CA LEU A 3 1.82 3.69 11.38
C LEU A 3 3.12 4.14 10.72
N HIS A 4 4.25 3.72 11.29
CA HIS A 4 5.55 3.92 10.66
C HIS A 4 5.70 2.98 9.46
N ILE A 5 5.95 3.55 8.29
CA ILE A 5 6.00 2.84 7.00
C ILE A 5 7.42 2.72 6.41
N GLY A 6 8.43 3.24 7.11
CA GLY A 6 9.83 3.25 6.66
C GLY A 6 10.31 4.65 6.34
N GLY A 7 11.63 4.86 6.32
CA GLY A 7 12.21 6.16 5.96
C GLY A 7 11.94 7.29 6.96
N ASN A 8 11.66 6.97 8.23
CA ASN A 8 11.17 7.91 9.25
C ASN A 8 9.77 8.50 8.96
N GLU A 9 9.07 7.99 7.95
CA GLU A 9 7.72 8.44 7.62
C GLU A 9 6.65 7.67 8.39
N VAL A 10 5.59 8.41 8.72
CA VAL A 10 4.42 7.91 9.43
C VAL A 10 3.15 8.30 8.68
N ILE A 11 2.20 7.35 8.61
CA ILE A 11 0.89 7.58 8.02
C ILE A 11 -0.16 7.35 9.09
N SER A 12 -1.18 8.20 9.14
CA SER A 12 -2.33 7.98 10.02
C SER A 12 -3.05 6.69 9.62
N ALA A 13 -3.23 5.77 10.58
CA ALA A 13 -3.94 4.51 10.35
C ALA A 13 -5.35 4.74 9.78
N LYS A 14 -6.00 5.84 10.15
CA LYS A 14 -7.35 6.21 9.69
C LYS A 14 -7.41 6.53 8.20
N ASP A 15 -6.27 6.88 7.59
CA ASP A 15 -6.19 7.25 6.17
C ASP A 15 -5.82 6.07 5.29
N ILE A 16 -5.44 4.93 5.89
CA ILE A 16 -5.14 3.69 5.19
C ILE A 16 -6.46 2.99 4.86
N VAL A 17 -6.70 2.75 3.57
CA VAL A 17 -7.81 1.92 3.08
C VAL A 17 -7.40 0.45 3.10
N GLY A 18 -6.15 0.17 2.72
CA GLY A 18 -5.64 -1.19 2.62
C GLY A 18 -4.15 -1.24 2.39
N PHE A 19 -3.56 -2.42 2.54
CA PHE A 19 -2.19 -2.68 2.10
C PHE A 19 -2.04 -4.08 1.53
N PHE A 20 -1.14 -4.20 0.56
CA PHE A 20 -0.94 -5.40 -0.23
C PHE A 20 0.53 -5.77 -0.31
N ALA A 21 0.82 -7.07 -0.45
CA ALA A 21 2.18 -7.51 -0.70
C ALA A 21 2.57 -7.10 -2.12
N ILE A 22 3.61 -6.29 -2.29
CA ILE A 22 3.92 -5.67 -3.60
C ILE A 22 4.12 -6.72 -4.70
N LYS A 23 4.75 -7.86 -4.37
CA LYS A 23 4.95 -8.97 -5.30
C LYS A 23 3.64 -9.59 -5.79
N GLN A 24 2.64 -9.71 -4.90
CA GLN A 24 1.34 -10.29 -5.24
C GLN A 24 0.50 -9.27 -6.00
N PHE A 25 0.53 -8.01 -5.56
CA PHE A 25 -0.17 -6.91 -6.21
C PHE A 25 0.23 -6.78 -7.68
N LEU A 26 1.54 -6.74 -7.96
CA LEU A 26 2.08 -6.59 -9.31
C LEU A 26 2.01 -7.86 -10.17
N LYS A 27 1.63 -9.01 -9.60
CA LYS A 27 1.45 -10.26 -10.37
C LYS A 27 0.19 -10.23 -11.24
N SER A 28 -0.83 -9.48 -10.82
CA SER A 28 -2.04 -9.27 -11.63
C SER A 28 -1.77 -8.25 -12.74
N LYS A 29 -2.20 -8.55 -13.97
CA LYS A 29 -2.05 -7.64 -15.12
C LYS A 29 -2.77 -6.31 -14.87
N ASP A 30 -3.99 -6.36 -14.35
CA ASP A 30 -4.82 -5.16 -14.13
C ASP A 30 -4.18 -4.23 -13.11
N ASN A 31 -3.73 -4.79 -11.99
CA ASN A 31 -3.03 -4.02 -10.95
C ASN A 31 -1.70 -3.48 -11.45
N LEU A 32 -0.98 -4.22 -12.29
CA LEU A 32 0.28 -3.74 -12.88
C LEU A 32 0.03 -2.55 -13.81
N ILE A 33 -1.03 -2.60 -14.63
CA ILE A 33 -1.43 -1.49 -15.51
C ILE A 33 -1.79 -0.28 -14.65
N LEU A 34 -2.65 -0.46 -13.66
CA LEU A 34 -3.04 0.60 -12.75
C LEU A 34 -1.84 1.20 -12.02
N TYR A 35 -0.95 0.35 -11.48
CA TYR A 35 0.24 0.80 -10.77
C TYR A 35 1.10 1.69 -11.65
N LYS A 36 1.33 1.27 -12.90
CA LYS A 36 2.07 2.07 -13.88
C LYS A 36 1.39 3.41 -14.18
N GLN A 37 0.07 3.43 -14.35
CA GLN A 37 -0.70 4.66 -14.55
C GLN A 37 -0.59 5.60 -13.34
N MET A 38 -0.77 5.08 -12.13
CA MET A 38 -0.65 5.86 -10.89
C MET A 38 0.77 6.40 -10.71
N THR A 39 1.79 5.60 -11.06
CA THR A 39 3.19 6.02 -11.03
C THR A 39 3.43 7.16 -12.02
N ALA A 40 2.93 7.04 -13.25
CA ALA A 40 3.03 8.08 -14.28
C ALA A 40 2.31 9.38 -13.87
N ASN A 41 1.25 9.27 -13.07
CA ASN A 41 0.49 10.40 -12.53
C ASN A 41 1.05 10.96 -11.20
N ASN A 42 2.25 10.54 -10.76
CA ASN A 42 2.86 10.90 -9.47
C ASN A 42 2.01 10.57 -8.24
N LYS A 43 1.11 9.58 -8.33
CA LYS A 43 0.27 9.10 -7.23
C LYS A 43 0.86 7.90 -6.47
N VAL A 44 2.12 7.58 -6.74
CA VAL A 44 2.85 6.53 -6.02
C VAL A 44 4.05 7.17 -5.33
N SER A 45 4.07 7.14 -4.01
CA SER A 45 5.16 7.68 -3.20
C SER A 45 5.98 6.56 -2.58
N LYS A 46 7.30 6.78 -2.51
CA LYS A 46 8.24 5.87 -1.85
C LYS A 46 9.19 6.70 -1.00
N TYR A 47 9.27 6.36 0.28
CA TYR A 47 9.97 7.17 1.28
C TYR A 47 11.28 6.56 1.78
N THR A 48 11.75 5.50 1.14
CA THR A 48 12.92 4.73 1.60
C THR A 48 13.62 4.10 0.43
N ASP A 49 14.95 4.15 0.37
CA ASP A 49 15.73 3.49 -0.69
C ASP A 49 15.69 1.96 -0.61
N LYS A 50 15.37 1.44 0.58
CA LYS A 50 15.18 -0.01 0.81
C LYS A 50 14.13 -0.58 -0.14
N LYS A 51 14.34 -1.85 -0.51
CA LYS A 51 13.41 -2.61 -1.35
C LYS A 51 12.01 -2.64 -0.74
N SER A 52 11.03 -2.22 -1.53
CA SER A 52 9.62 -2.22 -1.16
C SER A 52 9.12 -3.66 -0.99
N ARG A 53 8.33 -3.87 0.06
CA ARG A 53 7.74 -5.17 0.42
C ARG A 53 6.21 -5.11 0.41
N SER A 54 5.64 -3.95 0.65
CA SER A 54 4.20 -3.72 0.59
C SER A 54 3.88 -2.40 -0.10
N ILE A 55 2.63 -2.28 -0.51
CA ILE A 55 2.03 -1.06 -1.04
C ILE A 55 0.78 -0.76 -0.22
N LEU A 56 0.65 0.47 0.28
CA LEU A 56 -0.51 0.95 1.00
C LEU A 56 -1.38 1.77 0.05
N LEU A 57 -2.70 1.61 0.13
CA LEU A 57 -3.67 2.47 -0.53
C LEU A 57 -4.24 3.43 0.52
N LEU A 58 -4.17 4.72 0.23
CA LEU A 58 -4.71 5.78 1.08
C LEU A 58 -6.09 6.23 0.60
N LYS A 59 -6.88 6.84 1.49
CA LYS A 59 -8.23 7.34 1.19
C LYS A 59 -8.28 8.41 0.10
N ASN A 60 -7.19 9.15 -0.08
CA ASN A 60 -7.03 10.13 -1.15
C ASN A 60 -6.73 9.48 -2.53
N GLY A 61 -6.64 8.15 -2.60
CA GLY A 61 -6.37 7.40 -3.82
C GLY A 61 -4.88 7.31 -4.17
N GLU A 62 -3.99 7.75 -3.28
CA GLU A 62 -2.54 7.60 -3.44
C GLU A 62 -2.07 6.23 -2.96
N TYR A 63 -0.99 5.77 -3.57
CA TYR A 63 -0.29 4.57 -3.18
C TYR A 63 1.03 4.91 -2.52
N VAL A 64 1.36 4.19 -1.46
CA VAL A 64 2.63 4.34 -0.77
C VAL A 64 3.38 3.02 -0.73
N GLU A 65 4.58 3.00 -1.31
CA GLU A 65 5.50 1.89 -1.18
C GLU A 65 6.17 1.89 0.19
N SER A 66 6.10 0.76 0.89
CA SER A 66 6.75 0.55 2.18
C SER A 66 7.74 -0.59 2.13
N CYS A 67 8.89 -0.43 2.80
CA CYS A 67 9.86 -1.50 3.00
C CYS A 67 9.43 -2.52 4.07
N ILE A 68 8.29 -2.29 4.74
CA ILE A 68 7.76 -3.15 5.79
C ILE A 68 6.81 -4.17 5.17
N SER A 69 6.84 -5.40 5.68
CA SER A 69 5.93 -6.45 5.22
C SER A 69 4.49 -6.22 5.71
N VAL A 70 3.53 -6.62 4.89
CA VAL A 70 2.08 -6.67 5.20
C VAL A 70 1.82 -7.28 6.58
N SER A 71 2.44 -8.42 6.90
CA SER A 71 2.26 -9.10 8.19
C SER A 71 2.71 -8.26 9.39
N THR A 72 3.74 -7.43 9.22
CA THR A 72 4.24 -6.54 10.28
C THR A 72 3.36 -5.29 10.38
N LEU A 73 2.89 -4.75 9.25
CA LEU A 73 1.94 -3.64 9.24
C LEU A 73 0.61 -4.04 9.90
N ALA A 74 0.08 -5.23 9.59
CA ALA A 74 -1.14 -5.77 10.20
C ALA A 74 -1.02 -5.89 11.72
N LYS A 75 0.07 -6.49 12.22
CA LYS A 75 0.34 -6.58 13.66
C LYS A 75 0.42 -5.23 14.37
N ARG A 76 0.87 -4.19 13.65
CA ARG A 76 0.99 -2.83 14.20
C ARG A 76 -0.30 -2.05 14.15
N LEU A 77 -1.20 -2.38 13.24
CA LEU A 77 -2.49 -1.70 13.12
C LEU A 77 -3.53 -2.27 14.10
N ASP A 78 -3.27 -3.44 14.71
CA ASP A 78 -4.18 -4.13 15.64
C ASP A 78 -5.62 -4.26 15.08
N GLU A 79 -5.73 -4.24 13.75
CA GLU A 79 -6.98 -4.28 13.01
C GLU A 79 -7.02 -5.59 12.24
N GLU A 80 -7.85 -6.51 12.70
CA GLU A 80 -8.30 -7.70 11.96
C GLU A 80 -8.88 -7.36 10.56
N LYS A 81 -9.10 -6.06 10.27
CA LYS A 81 -9.77 -5.54 9.08
C LYS A 81 -8.86 -5.34 7.88
N ILE A 82 -7.55 -5.21 8.04
CA ILE A 82 -6.69 -4.79 6.93
C ILE A 82 -5.77 -5.92 6.46
N ILE A 83 -6.33 -6.94 5.78
CA ILE A 83 -5.81 -7.66 4.59
C ILE A 83 -7.04 -8.44 4.02
N ASN A 84 -7.33 -8.66 2.72
CA ASN A 84 -6.52 -9.46 1.78
C ASN A 84 -7.22 -9.73 0.42
N SER A 85 -7.96 -8.79 -0.16
CA SER A 85 -8.42 -8.96 -1.54
C SER A 85 -8.06 -7.75 -2.36
N LEU A 86 -7.39 -8.00 -3.48
CA LEU A 86 -7.25 -7.01 -4.54
C LEU A 86 -8.66 -6.48 -4.83
N PRO A 87 -8.86 -5.15 -4.84
CA PRO A 87 -10.16 -4.60 -5.19
C PRO A 87 -10.57 -5.18 -6.55
N LYS A 88 -11.79 -5.70 -6.65
CA LYS A 88 -12.38 -5.97 -7.95
C LYS A 88 -12.63 -4.60 -8.56
N TRP A 89 -11.82 -4.23 -9.55
CA TRP A 89 -11.91 -2.94 -10.25
C TRP A 89 -13.25 -2.71 -10.97
N SER A 90 -14.16 -3.69 -10.96
CA SER A 90 -15.52 -3.59 -11.47
C SER A 90 -16.51 -2.86 -10.55
N GLU A 91 -16.12 -2.51 -9.32
CA GLU A 91 -17.01 -1.92 -8.30
C GLU A 91 -16.56 -0.52 -7.82
N ILE A 92 -15.61 0.11 -8.52
CA ILE A 92 -15.14 1.49 -8.28
C ILE A 92 -15.47 2.36 -9.48
#